data_AF-A0A531JDT6-F1
#
_entry.id   AF-A0A531JDT6-F1
#
_cell.length_a   1.000
_cell.length_b   1.000
_cell.length_c   1.000
_cell.angle_alpha   90.00
_cell.angle_beta   90.00
_cell.angle_gamma   90.00
#
_symmetry.space_group_name_H-M   'P 1'
#
loop_
_entity.id
_entity.type
_entity.pdbx_description
1 polymer ?
#
loop_
_entity_poly.entity_id
_entity_poly.type
_entity_poly.pdbx_seq_one_letter_code
_entity_poly.pdbx_strand_id
1 'polypeptide(L)'
;YGLICGVMVALKRGQTPAILDTGNPKFLLRKLRETERPYLISSPAILHTLARLLPAGEQIHATMTSGTLLPDPWFEQIRAKSKHMLQQYGCSEAGCIAI
;
A
#
# COMPACT_ATOMS: atom_id res chain seq x y z
N TYR A 1 -5.35 -8.55 3.85
CA TYR A 1 -5.10 -8.12 5.24
C TYR A 1 -5.44 -6.65 5.55
N GLY A 2 -6.37 -6.02 4.83
CA GLY A 2 -6.70 -4.60 5.09
C GLY A 2 -7.32 -4.35 6.48
N LEU A 3 -8.14 -5.28 6.98
CA LEU A 3 -8.80 -5.15 8.28
C LEU A 3 -7.82 -5.22 9.45
N ILE A 4 -7.11 -6.34 9.62
CA ILE A 4 -6.23 -6.55 10.78
C ILE A 4 -5.03 -5.61 10.71
N CYS A 5 -4.24 -5.68 9.64
CA CYS A 5 -2.96 -4.97 9.55
C CYS A 5 -3.11 -3.48 9.19
N GLY A 6 -4.24 -3.09 8.61
CA GLY A 6 -4.57 -1.69 8.33
C GLY A 6 -5.42 -1.08 9.43
N VAL A 7 -6.70 -1.44 9.46
CA VAL A 7 -7.71 -0.78 10.30
C VAL A 7 -7.41 -0.99 11.79
N MET A 8 -7.31 -2.25 12.24
CA MET A 8 -7.16 -2.54 13.68
C MET A 8 -5.82 -2.03 14.23
N VAL A 9 -4.73 -2.18 13.48
CA VAL A 9 -3.41 -1.63 13.87
C VAL A 9 -3.42 -0.10 13.93
N ALA A 10 -4.04 0.58 12.96
CA ALA A 10 -4.16 2.03 12.98
C ALA A 10 -4.93 2.49 14.23
N LEU A 11 -6.10 1.88 14.49
CA LEU A 11 -6.91 2.19 15.67
C LEU A 11 -6.14 1.90 16.98
N LYS A 12 -5.43 0.77 17.07
CA LYS A 12 -4.62 0.43 18.24
C LYS A 12 -3.49 1.43 18.50
N ARG A 13 -3.00 2.11 17.45
CA ARG A 13 -1.98 3.17 17.52
C ARG A 13 -2.58 4.58 17.69
N GLY A 14 -3.89 4.69 17.92
CA GLY A 14 -4.58 5.98 18.06
C GLY A 14 -4.68 6.78 16.75
N GLN A 15 -4.56 6.11 15.60
CA GLN A 15 -4.69 6.72 14.27
C GLN A 15 -6.08 6.44 13.69
N THR A 16 -6.58 7.35 12.87
CA THR A 16 -7.83 7.15 12.14
C THR A 16 -7.53 6.63 10.73
N PRO A 17 -7.81 5.35 10.42
CA PRO A 17 -7.57 4.81 9.08
C PRO A 17 -8.52 5.44 8.06
N ALA A 18 -7.97 5.91 6.93
CA ALA A 18 -8.77 6.31 5.79
C ALA A 18 -9.17 5.09 4.95
N ILE A 19 -10.46 4.77 4.91
CA ILE A 19 -11.00 3.68 4.08
C ILE A 19 -11.44 4.27 2.75
N LEU A 20 -10.81 3.83 1.66
CA LEU A 20 -11.08 4.32 0.32
C LEU A 20 -11.72 3.19 -0.50
N ASP A 21 -13.01 3.33 -0.78
CA ASP A 21 -13.77 2.37 -1.61
C ASP A 21 -13.72 2.78 -3.09
N THR A 22 -12.52 2.90 -3.63
CA THR A 22 -12.33 3.26 -5.05
C THR A 22 -11.00 2.78 -5.60
N GLY A 23 -11.02 2.27 -6.83
CA GLY A 23 -9.82 1.95 -7.61
C GLY A 23 -9.29 3.12 -8.45
N ASN A 24 -9.89 4.32 -8.37
CA ASN A 24 -9.49 5.44 -9.23
C ASN A 24 -8.09 5.96 -8.85
N PRO A 25 -7.07 5.78 -9.70
CA PRO A 25 -5.70 6.08 -9.32
C PRO A 25 -5.47 7.58 -9.12
N LYS A 26 -6.13 8.47 -9.86
CA LYS A 26 -5.98 9.92 -9.68
C LYS A 26 -6.50 10.37 -8.31
N PHE A 27 -7.62 9.80 -7.88
CA PHE A 27 -8.18 10.08 -6.55
C PHE A 27 -7.25 9.57 -5.44
N LEU A 28 -6.74 8.34 -5.58
CA LEU A 28 -5.78 7.77 -4.63
C LEU A 28 -4.51 8.63 -4.54
N LEU A 29 -3.92 9.03 -5.67
CA LEU A 29 -2.75 9.92 -5.70
C LEU A 29 -3.02 11.28 -5.06
N ARG A 30 -4.22 11.83 -5.21
CA ARG A 30 -4.61 13.06 -4.51
C ARG A 30 -4.63 12.82 -2.99
N LYS A 31 -5.28 11.76 -2.52
CA LYS A 31 -5.35 11.44 -1.09
C LYS A 31 -3.99 11.17 -0.45
N LEU A 32 -3.09 10.51 -1.18
CA LEU A 32 -1.71 10.28 -0.72
C LEU A 32 -0.95 11.60 -0.53
N ARG A 33 -1.16 12.59 -1.40
CA ARG A 33 -0.52 13.92 -1.29
C ARG A 33 -1.11 14.78 -0.18
N GLU A 34 -2.39 14.59 0.14
CA GLU A 34 -3.09 15.28 1.24
C GLU A 34 -2.75 14.69 2.63
N THR A 35 -2.09 13.54 2.68
CA THR A 35 -1.77 12.82 3.92
C THR A 35 -0.31 13.00 4.26
N GLU A 36 0.01 13.46 5.47
CA GLU A 36 1.40 13.48 5.93
C GLU A 36 1.91 12.04 6.11
N ARG A 37 3.04 11.70 5.47
CA ARG A 37 3.70 10.38 5.56
C ARG A 37 2.72 9.22 5.31
N PRO A 38 2.07 9.16 4.13
CA PRO A 38 1.02 8.20 3.87
C PRO A 38 1.53 6.76 3.92
N TYR A 39 0.73 5.90 4.55
CA TYR A 39 0.93 4.46 4.55
C TYR A 39 -0.20 3.76 3.80
N LEU A 40 0.07 3.30 2.59
CA LEU A 40 -0.92 2.68 1.71
C LEU A 40 -0.80 1.15 1.74
N ILE A 41 -1.87 0.48 2.14
CA ILE A 41 -2.03 -0.97 2.00
C ILE A 41 -2.94 -1.25 0.81
N SER A 42 -2.43 -1.94 -0.22
CA SER A 42 -3.25 -2.26 -1.41
C SER A 42 -2.73 -3.49 -2.17
N SER A 43 -3.48 -3.92 -3.18
CA SER A 43 -3.09 -5.05 -4.04
C SER A 43 -1.91 -4.69 -4.96
N PRO A 44 -1.15 -5.68 -5.45
CA PRO A 44 -0.10 -5.47 -6.45
C PRO A 44 -0.54 -4.63 -7.65
N ALA A 45 -1.75 -4.88 -8.18
CA ALA A 45 -2.27 -4.19 -9.35
C ALA A 45 -2.50 -2.68 -9.12
N ILE A 46 -3.03 -2.30 -7.95
CA ILE A 46 -3.24 -0.89 -7.60
C ILE A 46 -1.90 -0.20 -7.39
N LEU A 47 -0.98 -0.81 -6.62
CA LEU A 47 0.34 -0.22 -6.38
C LEU A 47 1.14 -0.05 -7.67
N HIS A 48 1.12 -1.03 -8.56
CA HIS A 48 1.77 -0.93 -9.87
C HIS A 48 1.17 0.20 -10.72
N THR A 49 -0.17 0.31 -10.75
CA THR A 49 -0.86 1.42 -11.43
C THR A 49 -0.42 2.78 -10.88
N LEU A 50 -0.37 2.93 -9.56
CA LEU A 50 0.05 4.18 -8.92
C LEU A 50 1.52 4.49 -9.18
N ALA A 51 2.40 3.49 -9.14
CA ALA A 51 3.83 3.66 -9.42
C ALA A 51 4.08 4.18 -10.84
N ARG A 52 3.32 3.69 -11.83
CA ARG A 52 3.42 4.16 -13.23
C ARG A 52 2.91 5.58 -13.43
N LEU A 53 1.97 6.03 -12.60
CA LEU A 53 1.36 7.36 -12.69
C LEU A 53 2.06 8.40 -11.80
N LEU A 54 2.90 7.95 -10.87
CA LEU A 54 3.68 8.84 -10.02
C LEU A 54 4.73 9.59 -10.85
N PRO A 55 4.82 10.92 -10.75
CA PRO A 55 5.87 11.69 -11.41
C PRO A 55 7.28 11.21 -11.06
N ALA A 56 8.25 11.50 -11.93
CA ALA A 56 9.66 11.22 -11.66
C ALA A 56 10.13 11.98 -10.42
N GLY A 57 10.95 11.35 -9.58
CA GLY A 57 11.44 11.93 -8.33
C GLY A 57 10.47 11.89 -7.14
N GLU A 58 9.18 11.64 -7.38
CA GLU A 58 8.22 11.46 -6.29
C GLU A 58 8.23 10.02 -5.74
N GLN A 59 7.93 9.88 -4.45
CA GLN A 59 7.78 8.60 -3.77
C GLN A 59 6.64 8.64 -2.77
N ILE A 60 5.94 7.51 -2.62
CA ILE A 60 4.98 7.28 -1.53
C ILE A 60 5.79 6.95 -0.27
N HIS A 61 5.41 7.51 0.88
CA HIS A 61 6.17 7.32 2.13
C HIS A 61 6.26 5.84 2.53
N ALA A 62 5.13 5.13 2.59
CA ALA A 62 5.12 3.70 2.83
C ALA A 62 4.04 2.99 2.01
N THR A 63 4.39 1.86 1.39
CA THR A 63 3.47 0.98 0.70
C THR A 63 3.58 -0.43 1.27
N MET A 64 2.45 -1.12 1.31
CA MET A 64 2.37 -2.52 1.68
C MET A 64 1.49 -3.27 0.71
N THR A 65 2.00 -4.41 0.26
CA THR A 65 1.29 -5.28 -0.66
C THR A 65 1.07 -6.67 -0.08
N SER A 66 -0.03 -7.31 -0.48
CA SER A 66 -0.39 -8.67 -0.05
C SER A 66 -1.35 -9.30 -1.05
N GLY A 67 -1.53 -10.62 -0.96
CA GLY A 67 -2.66 -11.32 -1.57
C GLY A 67 -2.40 -12.00 -2.91
N THR A 68 -1.22 -11.85 -3.52
CA THR A 68 -0.78 -12.67 -4.66
C THR A 68 0.73 -12.53 -4.88
N LEU A 69 1.29 -13.38 -5.75
CA LEU A 69 2.66 -13.24 -6.25
C LEU A 69 2.83 -11.89 -6.96
N LEU A 70 3.92 -11.21 -6.66
CA LEU A 70 4.29 -9.95 -7.28
C LEU A 70 5.41 -10.20 -8.30
N PRO A 71 5.18 -10.00 -9.61
CA PRO A 71 6.24 -10.18 -10.61
C PRO A 71 7.39 -9.20 -10.39
N ASP A 72 8.63 -9.64 -10.61
CA ASP A 72 9.84 -8.82 -10.38
C ASP A 72 9.79 -7.44 -11.07
N PRO A 73 9.35 -7.29 -12.34
CA PRO A 73 9.29 -5.98 -12.97
C PRO A 73 8.31 -5.01 -12.31
N TRP A 74 7.26 -5.54 -11.66
CA TRP A 74 6.30 -4.73 -10.91
C TRP A 74 6.87 -4.39 -9.55
N PHE A 75 7.54 -5.34 -8.89
CA PHE A 75 8.24 -5.10 -7.64
C PHE A 75 9.24 -3.95 -7.78
N GLU A 76 10.13 -3.98 -8.77
CA GLU A 76 11.13 -2.93 -8.98
C GLU A 76 10.50 -1.55 -9.22
N GLN A 77 9.42 -1.49 -10.01
CA GLN A 77 8.69 -0.25 -10.25
C GLN A 77 8.04 0.31 -8.98
N ILE A 78 7.37 -0.54 -8.20
CA ILE A 78 6.73 -0.12 -6.94
C ILE A 78 7.80 0.30 -5.93
N ARG A 79 8.91 -0.45 -5.85
CA ARG A 79 10.04 -0.19 -4.97
C ARG A 79 10.68 1.16 -5.26
N ALA A 80 10.94 1.47 -6.53
CA ALA A 80 11.49 2.77 -6.93
C ALA A 80 10.59 3.96 -6.53
N LYS A 81 9.27 3.74 -6.46
CA LYS A 81 8.25 4.73 -6.11
C LYS A 81 7.81 4.70 -4.65
N SER A 82 8.48 3.91 -3.80
CA SER A 82 8.14 3.77 -2.38
C SER A 82 9.37 4.00 -1.52
N LYS A 83 9.29 4.89 -0.52
CA LYS A 83 10.39 5.08 0.45
C LYS A 83 10.52 3.86 1.37
N HIS A 84 9.39 3.33 1.82
CA HIS A 84 9.31 2.05 2.53
C HIS A 84 8.35 1.14 1.78
N MET A 85 8.83 -0.01 1.31
CA MET A 85 7.99 -1.04 0.69
C MET A 85 8.01 -2.28 1.56
N LEU A 86 6.83 -2.78 1.91
CA LEU A 86 6.62 -3.99 2.68
C LEU A 86 5.78 -4.98 1.87
N GLN A 87 6.01 -6.27 2.10
CA GLN A 87 5.17 -7.32 1.58
C GLN A 87 4.66 -8.17 2.74
N GLN A 88 3.36 -8.43 2.75
CA GLN A 88 2.75 -9.36 3.70
C GLN A 88 2.43 -10.66 3.00
N TYR A 89 2.79 -11.75 3.66
CA TYR A 89 2.38 -13.09 3.31
C TYR A 89 1.38 -13.61 4.35
N GLY A 90 0.59 -14.60 3.97
CA GLY A 90 -0.32 -15.27 4.90
C GLY A 90 -1.59 -15.75 4.23
N CYS A 91 -2.34 -16.58 4.94
CA CYS A 91 -3.71 -16.99 4.61
C CYS A 91 -4.68 -16.59 5.72
N SER A 92 -5.99 -16.53 5.41
CA SER A 92 -7.03 -16.21 6.40
C SER A 92 -6.97 -17.10 7.65
N GLU A 93 -6.50 -18.34 7.49
CA GLU A 93 -6.45 -19.41 8.47
C GLU A 93 -5.28 -19.26 9.45
N ALA A 94 -4.13 -18.79 8.96
CA ALA A 94 -2.92 -18.58 9.77
C ALA A 94 -2.70 -17.10 10.17
N GLY A 95 -3.55 -16.20 9.67
CA GLY A 95 -3.37 -14.76 9.84
C GLY A 95 -2.26 -14.20 8.96
N CYS A 96 -1.68 -13.07 9.37
CA CYS A 96 -0.62 -12.41 8.62
C CYS A 96 0.76 -12.85 9.11
N ILE A 97 1.56 -13.40 8.22
CA ILE A 97 3.01 -13.60 8.40
C ILE A 97 3.71 -12.46 7.67
N ALA A 98 4.20 -11.48 8.44
CA ALA A 98 5.09 -10.46 7.89
C ALA A 98 6.54 -10.91 8.13
N ILE A 99 7.30 -11.12 7.06
CA ILE A 99 8.76 -11.32 7.10
C ILE A 99 9.40 -10.01 6.66
#